data_AF-A0A1V2QUU0-F1
#
_entry.id   AF-A0A1V2QUU0-F1
#
_cell.length_a   1.000
_cell.length_b   1.000
_cell.length_c   1.000
_cell.angle_alpha   90.00
_cell.angle_beta   90.00
_cell.angle_gamma   90.00
#
_symmetry.space_group_name_H-M   'P 1'
#
loop_
_entity.id
_entity.type
_entity.pdbx_description
1 polymer ?
#
loop_
_entity_poly.entity_id
_entity_poly.type
_entity_poly.pdbx_seq_one_letter_code
_entity_poly.pdbx_strand_id
1 'polypeptide(L)'
;MLGADVPGHVRIVGVDALALEEAVDAAMMRSAGIRMVRLGHLAWDTFEPSDGEFRFDWFDEVMDLMQDNGIGVILDVAVRPAPLWLHRKHPSIDITDANGNRLYANHRYMEDVGAPWTVASGPGGTYVLTYTASGEVLDVPGHSSTTGVQLTQWSTTGGANQQWHLRPNSDGYFTIVSRENGLAADVNAWSTDDGAKVVQWTAGGGANQQWQLIPA
;
A
#
# COMPACT_ATOMS: atom_id res chain seq x y z
N MET A 1 -8.03 -22.63 36.63
CA MET A 1 -8.80 -23.35 35.61
C MET A 1 -8.35 -22.84 34.26
N LEU A 2 -7.90 -23.77 33.43
CA LEU A 2 -7.37 -23.53 32.08
C LEU A 2 -8.53 -23.22 31.12
N GLY A 3 -8.39 -22.17 30.30
CA GLY A 3 -9.20 -21.93 29.11
C GLY A 3 -8.25 -21.80 27.93
N ALA A 4 -8.43 -22.66 26.93
CA ALA A 4 -7.49 -22.93 25.86
C ALA A 4 -7.28 -21.75 24.88
N ASP A 5 -6.02 -21.54 24.50
CA ASP A 5 -5.61 -20.77 23.33
C ASP A 5 -6.13 -21.45 22.06
N VAL A 6 -6.74 -20.64 21.18
CA VAL A 6 -7.13 -21.03 19.82
C VAL A 6 -5.99 -20.60 18.89
N PRO A 7 -5.38 -21.49 18.08
CA PRO A 7 -4.26 -21.13 17.22
C PRO A 7 -4.77 -20.37 15.98
N GLY A 8 -4.26 -19.16 15.73
CA GLY A 8 -4.51 -18.45 14.47
C GLY A 8 -4.52 -16.91 14.49
N HIS A 9 -4.10 -16.25 15.57
CA HIS A 9 -3.99 -14.78 15.61
C HIS A 9 -2.55 -14.36 15.37
N VAL A 10 -2.25 -13.77 14.22
CA VAL A 10 -1.05 -12.94 14.05
C VAL A 10 -1.42 -11.55 14.58
N ARG A 11 -0.80 -11.18 15.70
CA ARG A 11 -0.84 -9.83 16.25
C ARG A 11 0.24 -9.02 15.54
N ILE A 12 -0.09 -7.89 14.93
CA ILE A 12 0.92 -6.84 14.68
C ILE A 12 0.56 -5.69 15.61
N VAL A 13 1.44 -5.45 16.58
CA VAL A 13 1.28 -4.45 17.64
C VAL A 13 1.82 -3.10 17.11
N GLY A 14 1.35 -1.96 17.63
CA GLY A 14 1.82 -0.63 17.18
C GLY A 14 3.31 -0.44 17.47
N VAL A 15 4.02 0.28 16.60
CA VAL A 15 5.38 0.91 16.61
C VAL A 15 6.49 0.34 17.52
N ASP A 16 6.22 -0.13 18.73
CA ASP A 16 7.09 -0.99 19.55
C ASP A 16 7.11 -2.46 19.10
N ALA A 17 6.14 -2.90 18.27
CA ALA A 17 6.08 -4.28 17.81
C ALA A 17 6.93 -4.59 16.59
N LEU A 18 7.15 -3.60 15.73
CA LEU A 18 8.04 -3.75 14.57
C LEU A 18 9.45 -4.11 15.04
N ALA A 19 9.95 -3.41 16.06
CA ALA A 19 11.24 -3.75 16.69
C ALA A 19 11.23 -5.15 17.32
N LEU A 20 10.11 -5.60 17.90
CA LEU A 20 9.97 -6.95 18.47
C LEU A 20 9.89 -8.03 17.38
N GLU A 21 9.16 -7.78 16.28
CA GLU A 21 9.06 -8.70 15.13
C GLU A 21 10.37 -8.79 14.38
N GLU A 22 11.04 -7.66 14.13
CA GLU A 22 12.37 -7.63 13.51
C GLU A 22 13.41 -8.32 14.40
N ALA A 23 13.34 -8.16 15.72
CA ALA A 23 14.22 -8.87 16.64
C ALA A 23 13.93 -10.39 16.67
N VAL A 24 12.66 -10.77 16.60
CA VAL A 24 12.25 -12.17 16.44
C VAL A 24 12.77 -12.72 15.12
N ASP A 25 12.65 -11.97 14.03
CA ASP A 25 13.09 -12.36 12.70
C ASP A 25 14.62 -12.49 12.63
N ALA A 26 15.37 -11.55 13.20
CA ALA A 26 16.83 -11.62 13.29
C ALA A 26 17.29 -12.83 14.10
N ALA A 27 16.63 -13.12 15.23
CA ALA A 27 16.89 -14.31 16.02
C ALA A 27 16.54 -15.60 15.25
N MET A 28 15.43 -15.62 14.51
CA MET A 28 15.03 -16.75 13.67
C MET A 28 15.99 -16.96 12.50
N MET A 29 16.44 -15.89 11.84
CA MET A 29 17.47 -15.93 10.80
C MET A 29 18.75 -16.56 11.34
N ARG A 30 19.21 -16.12 12.51
CA ARG A 30 20.39 -16.69 13.17
C ARG A 30 20.19 -18.17 13.50
N SER A 31 19.02 -18.53 14.03
CA SER A 31 18.64 -19.91 14.37
C SER A 31 18.59 -20.82 13.13
N ALA A 32 18.18 -20.27 11.99
CA ALA A 32 18.17 -20.94 10.69
C ALA A 32 19.57 -21.03 10.05
N GLY A 33 20.61 -20.48 10.69
CA GLY A 33 21.98 -20.51 10.21
C GLY A 33 22.31 -19.43 9.17
N ILE A 34 21.45 -18.43 8.99
CA ILE A 34 21.75 -17.24 8.19
C ILE A 34 22.76 -16.41 8.98
N ARG A 35 23.87 -16.06 8.32
CA ARG A 35 24.98 -15.31 8.93
C ARG A 35 25.33 -14.05 8.16
N MET A 36 24.71 -13.84 7.01
CA MET A 36 24.94 -12.67 6.17
C MET A 36 23.66 -12.30 5.45
N VAL A 37 23.32 -11.02 5.43
CA VAL A 37 22.17 -10.46 4.71
C VAL A 37 22.63 -9.31 3.82
N ARG A 38 21.80 -8.98 2.82
CA ARG A 38 22.00 -7.83 1.95
C ARG A 38 20.95 -6.78 2.29
N LEU A 39 21.36 -5.60 2.73
CA LEU A 39 20.47 -4.52 3.18
C LEU A 39 20.70 -3.22 2.38
N GLY A 40 19.67 -2.37 2.31
CA GLY A 40 19.71 -1.10 1.57
C GLY A 40 19.37 -1.23 0.09
N HIS A 41 19.03 -2.44 -0.38
CA HIS A 41 18.50 -2.62 -1.73
C HIS A 41 17.12 -1.97 -1.82
N LEU A 42 16.96 -1.07 -2.78
CA LEU A 42 15.73 -0.31 -3.02
C LEU A 42 15.29 0.72 -1.99
N ALA A 43 16.21 1.21 -1.15
CA ALA A 43 15.89 2.16 -0.09
C ALA A 43 16.24 3.62 -0.44
N TRP A 44 16.35 4.00 -1.72
CA TRP A 44 16.81 5.37 -2.06
C TRP A 44 15.79 6.42 -1.61
N ASP A 45 14.51 6.19 -1.84
CA ASP A 45 13.42 7.03 -1.36
C ASP A 45 13.40 7.17 0.16
N THR A 46 13.71 6.10 0.91
CA THR A 46 13.82 6.17 2.37
C THR A 46 15.10 6.85 2.84
N PHE A 47 16.23 6.65 2.15
CA PHE A 47 17.52 7.28 2.47
C PHE A 47 17.57 8.75 2.10
N GLU A 48 16.85 9.18 1.07
CA GLU A 48 16.79 10.54 0.57
C GLU A 48 15.33 10.95 0.29
N PRO A 49 14.53 11.20 1.35
CA PRO A 49 13.10 11.53 1.21
C PRO A 49 12.85 12.85 0.45
N SER A 50 13.81 13.76 0.43
CA SER A 50 13.76 14.98 -0.40
C SER A 50 15.16 15.34 -0.92
N ASP A 51 15.22 16.14 -1.99
CA ASP A 51 16.45 16.49 -2.72
C ASP A 51 17.57 17.00 -1.80
N GLY A 52 18.59 16.16 -1.59
CA GLY A 52 19.73 16.46 -0.72
C GLY A 52 19.50 16.27 0.78
N GLU A 53 18.33 15.82 1.21
CA GLU A 53 18.02 15.53 2.61
C GLU A 53 18.14 14.03 2.89
N PHE A 54 19.20 13.62 3.59
CA PHE A 54 19.47 12.21 3.87
C PHE A 54 19.07 11.78 5.30
N ARG A 55 18.50 10.58 5.41
CA ARG A 55 18.05 9.96 6.67
C ARG A 55 18.51 8.51 6.78
N PHE A 56 19.26 8.21 7.84
CA PHE A 56 19.84 6.88 8.08
C PHE A 56 19.55 6.33 9.48
N ASP A 57 18.87 7.10 10.32
CA ASP A 57 18.60 6.78 11.72
C ASP A 57 17.91 5.42 11.89
N TRP A 58 16.88 5.14 11.10
CA TRP A 58 16.20 3.85 11.11
C TRP A 58 17.09 2.70 10.59
N PHE A 59 17.99 3.00 9.64
CA PHE A 59 18.85 1.97 9.04
C PHE A 59 19.97 1.59 9.99
N ASP A 60 20.47 2.54 10.77
CA ASP A 60 21.42 2.29 11.85
C ASP A 60 20.80 1.33 12.88
N GLU A 61 19.53 1.50 13.26
CA GLU A 61 18.82 0.58 14.16
C GLU A 61 18.75 -0.85 13.59
N VAL A 62 18.47 -1.01 12.29
CA VAL A 62 18.45 -2.32 11.62
C VAL A 62 19.86 -2.94 11.56
N MET A 63 20.88 -2.13 11.29
CA MET A 63 22.27 -2.58 11.25
C MET A 63 22.74 -3.07 12.62
N ASP A 64 22.42 -2.33 13.69
CA ASP A 64 22.67 -2.71 15.07
C ASP A 64 21.94 -4.01 15.42
N LEU A 65 20.69 -4.15 15.01
CA LEU A 65 19.92 -5.37 15.24
C LEU A 65 20.56 -6.61 14.58
N MET A 66 21.02 -6.49 13.32
CA MET A 66 21.73 -7.58 12.64
C MET A 66 23.04 -7.92 13.36
N GLN A 67 23.79 -6.90 13.78
CA GLN A 67 25.03 -7.05 14.52
C GLN A 67 24.81 -7.76 15.85
N ASP A 68 23.80 -7.37 16.62
CA ASP A 68 23.43 -7.98 17.90
C ASP A 68 23.04 -9.46 17.76
N ASN A 69 22.54 -9.86 16.60
CA ASN A 69 22.23 -11.25 16.25
C ASN A 69 23.41 -11.99 15.58
N GLY A 70 24.57 -11.35 15.47
CA GLY A 70 25.78 -11.91 14.87
C GLY A 70 25.66 -12.17 13.37
N ILE A 71 24.78 -11.44 12.69
CA ILE A 71 24.54 -11.50 11.24
C ILE A 71 25.33 -10.37 10.59
N GLY A 72 26.23 -10.71 9.67
CA GLY A 72 26.96 -9.71 8.88
C GLY A 72 26.05 -9.05 7.84
N VAL A 73 26.35 -7.80 7.49
CA VAL A 73 25.60 -7.08 6.46
C VAL A 73 26.51 -6.77 5.28
N ILE A 74 26.04 -7.12 4.08
CA ILE A 74 26.52 -6.54 2.83
C ILE A 74 25.64 -5.34 2.54
N LEU A 75 26.23 -4.15 2.59
CA LEU A 75 25.54 -2.92 2.18
C LEU A 75 25.35 -2.95 0.67
N ASP A 76 24.10 -2.83 0.24
CA ASP A 76 23.75 -2.77 -1.18
C ASP A 76 23.65 -1.32 -1.66
N VAL A 77 23.73 -1.15 -2.98
CA VAL A 77 23.57 0.16 -3.59
C VAL A 77 22.08 0.46 -3.74
N ALA A 78 21.64 1.55 -3.11
CA ALA A 78 20.29 2.08 -3.26
C ALA A 78 20.14 2.70 -4.67
N VAL A 79 19.78 1.88 -5.66
CA VAL A 79 19.71 2.33 -7.06
C VAL A 79 18.29 2.58 -7.58
N ARG A 80 17.26 1.92 -7.02
CA ARG A 80 15.86 1.99 -7.49
C ARG A 80 14.88 1.50 -6.42
N PRO A 81 13.60 1.88 -6.38
CA PRO A 81 13.02 2.92 -7.22
C PRO A 81 13.69 4.25 -6.90
N ALA A 82 13.89 5.06 -7.94
CA ALA A 82 14.36 6.42 -7.71
C ALA A 82 13.25 7.18 -6.97
N PRO A 83 13.58 8.09 -6.04
CA PRO A 83 12.58 8.81 -5.27
C PRO A 83 11.63 9.61 -6.15
N LEU A 84 10.37 9.76 -5.73
CA LEU A 84 9.35 10.46 -6.51
C LEU A 84 9.71 11.94 -6.75
N TRP A 85 10.42 12.57 -5.81
CA TRP A 85 10.91 13.95 -5.98
C TRP A 85 11.89 14.07 -7.15
N LEU A 86 12.71 13.04 -7.40
CA LEU A 86 13.69 13.04 -8.49
C LEU A 86 12.99 13.00 -9.85
N HIS A 87 11.96 12.17 -9.98
CA HIS A 87 11.13 12.10 -11.18
C HIS A 87 10.37 13.41 -11.44
N ARG A 88 9.90 14.10 -10.40
CA ARG A 88 9.25 15.41 -10.54
C ARG A 88 10.23 16.49 -11.00
N LYS A 89 11.45 16.50 -10.45
CA LYS A 89 12.50 17.47 -10.76
C LYS A 89 13.12 17.21 -12.14
N HIS A 90 13.26 15.95 -12.53
CA HIS A 90 13.89 15.50 -13.77
C HIS A 90 13.01 14.50 -14.53
N PRO A 91 11.92 14.92 -15.19
CA PRO A 91 11.03 14.02 -15.91
C PRO A 91 11.71 13.19 -17.03
N SER A 92 12.87 13.64 -17.52
CA SER A 92 13.65 12.90 -18.52
C SER A 92 14.31 11.62 -18.00
N ILE A 93 14.33 11.39 -16.68
CA ILE A 93 14.85 10.14 -16.08
C ILE A 93 13.83 9.00 -16.16
N ASP A 94 12.58 9.32 -16.48
CA ASP A 94 11.53 8.35 -16.65
C ASP A 94 11.85 7.38 -17.80
N ILE A 95 11.61 6.09 -17.56
CA ILE A 95 11.72 5.08 -18.61
C ILE A 95 10.55 5.32 -19.57
N THR A 96 10.78 5.22 -20.87
CA THR A 96 9.71 5.26 -21.87
C THR A 96 9.69 3.97 -22.70
N ASP A 97 8.52 3.59 -23.19
CA ASP A 97 8.39 2.50 -24.15
C ASP A 97 8.87 2.95 -25.55
N ALA A 98 8.86 2.02 -26.51
CA ALA A 98 9.24 2.31 -27.89
C ALA A 98 8.35 3.35 -28.59
N ASN A 99 7.17 3.64 -28.04
CA ASN A 99 6.22 4.63 -28.54
C ASN A 99 6.36 5.99 -27.83
N GLY A 100 7.30 6.12 -26.90
CA GLY A 100 7.52 7.34 -26.11
C GLY A 100 6.55 7.51 -24.93
N ASN A 101 5.74 6.50 -24.61
CA ASN A 101 4.90 6.53 -23.42
C ASN A 101 5.78 6.29 -22.19
N ARG A 102 5.57 7.09 -21.13
CA ARG A 102 6.22 6.88 -19.84
C ARG A 102 5.86 5.49 -19.30
N LEU A 103 6.90 4.68 -19.06
CA LEU A 103 6.85 3.43 -18.34
C LEU A 103 7.15 3.67 -16.86
N TYR A 104 6.42 2.97 -16.01
CA TYR A 104 6.58 3.07 -14.56
C TYR A 104 7.85 2.35 -14.09
N ALA A 105 8.36 2.76 -12.92
CA ALA A 105 9.52 2.12 -12.31
C ALA A 105 9.17 0.66 -11.94
N ASN A 106 9.93 -0.29 -12.49
CA ASN A 106 10.01 -1.73 -12.17
C ASN A 106 8.74 -2.42 -11.61
N HIS A 107 8.03 -3.17 -12.45
CA HIS A 107 6.99 -4.15 -12.08
C HIS A 107 7.49 -5.40 -11.30
N ARG A 108 8.66 -5.38 -10.65
CA ARG A 108 9.26 -6.60 -10.07
C ARG A 108 9.00 -6.81 -8.58
N TYR A 109 8.53 -5.80 -7.84
CA TYR A 109 8.24 -5.91 -6.40
C TYR A 109 7.00 -5.07 -6.08
N MET A 110 5.99 -5.70 -5.50
CA MET A 110 4.57 -5.31 -5.51
C MET A 110 4.19 -4.17 -4.55
N GLU A 111 4.72 -2.97 -4.76
CA GLU A 111 4.07 -1.74 -4.27
C GLU A 111 4.13 -0.66 -5.35
N ASP A 112 2.98 -0.30 -5.93
CA ASP A 112 2.88 0.85 -6.83
C ASP A 112 2.88 2.13 -5.99
N VAL A 113 4.08 2.57 -5.60
CA VAL A 113 4.33 3.88 -4.96
C VAL A 113 4.38 5.03 -5.98
N GLY A 114 4.32 4.73 -7.28
CA GLY A 114 4.44 5.71 -8.36
C GLY A 114 3.12 6.37 -8.75
N ALA A 115 2.00 5.71 -8.44
CA ALA A 115 0.66 6.20 -8.74
C ALA A 115 -0.31 6.01 -7.56
N PRO A 116 -0.04 6.61 -6.38
CA PRO A 116 -0.93 6.50 -5.24
C PRO A 116 -2.31 7.06 -5.57
N TRP A 117 -3.32 6.61 -4.83
CA TRP A 117 -4.62 7.26 -4.85
C TRP A 117 -4.62 8.45 -3.89
N THR A 118 -5.04 9.63 -4.35
CA THR A 118 -5.32 10.74 -3.44
C THR A 118 -6.75 10.67 -2.96
N VAL A 119 -6.95 10.87 -1.66
CA VAL A 119 -8.27 10.96 -1.04
C VAL A 119 -8.56 12.43 -0.75
N ALA A 120 -9.45 13.05 -1.53
CA ALA A 120 -9.86 14.44 -1.34
C ALA A 120 -11.26 14.53 -0.72
N SER A 121 -11.50 15.52 0.14
CA SER A 121 -12.83 15.76 0.68
C SER A 121 -13.82 16.19 -0.41
N GLY A 122 -15.01 15.61 -0.36
CA GLY A 122 -16.14 15.90 -1.24
C GLY A 122 -17.34 16.46 -0.46
N PRO A 123 -18.44 16.78 -1.18
CA PRO A 123 -19.65 17.32 -0.56
C PRO A 123 -20.25 16.37 0.49
N GLY A 124 -20.78 16.93 1.57
CA GLY A 124 -21.57 16.17 2.55
C GLY A 124 -20.79 15.07 3.30
N GLY A 125 -19.51 15.30 3.58
CA GLY A 125 -18.67 14.35 4.33
C GLY A 125 -18.30 13.10 3.53
N THR A 126 -18.22 13.24 2.21
CA THR A 126 -17.77 12.18 1.29
C THR A 126 -16.34 12.45 0.87
N TYR A 127 -15.79 11.52 0.11
CA TYR A 127 -14.45 11.60 -0.43
C TYR A 127 -14.47 11.24 -1.92
N VAL A 128 -13.55 11.83 -2.66
CA VAL A 128 -13.23 11.48 -4.03
C VAL A 128 -11.85 10.83 -4.04
N LEU A 129 -11.77 9.63 -4.58
CA LEU A 129 -10.54 8.86 -4.70
C LEU A 129 -10.03 9.04 -6.13
N THR A 130 -8.88 9.68 -6.29
CA THR A 130 -8.30 9.98 -7.60
C THR A 130 -7.03 9.18 -7.80
N TYR A 131 -6.93 8.45 -8.91
CA TYR A 131 -5.70 7.79 -9.31
C TYR A 131 -4.73 8.82 -9.87
N THR A 132 -3.59 9.03 -9.21
CA THR A 132 -2.71 10.17 -9.54
C THR A 132 -2.08 10.12 -10.93
N ALA A 133 -1.91 8.93 -11.51
CA ALA A 133 -1.29 8.81 -12.83
C ALA A 133 -2.23 9.22 -13.98
N SER A 134 -3.52 8.88 -13.90
CA SER A 134 -4.51 9.26 -14.93
C SER A 134 -5.26 10.56 -14.60
N GLY A 135 -5.35 10.91 -13.31
CA GLY A 135 -6.24 11.96 -12.82
C GLY A 135 -7.72 11.56 -12.81
N GLU A 136 -8.04 10.32 -13.16
CA GLU A 136 -9.39 9.77 -13.12
C GLU A 136 -9.77 9.31 -11.71
N VAL A 137 -11.06 9.19 -11.45
CA VAL A 137 -11.60 8.89 -10.13
C VAL A 137 -12.25 7.52 -10.07
N LEU A 138 -12.30 6.93 -8.87
CA LEU A 138 -13.02 5.70 -8.60
C LEU A 138 -14.51 5.92 -8.84
N ASP A 139 -15.10 5.11 -9.71
CA ASP A 139 -16.44 5.32 -10.27
C ASP A 139 -17.23 4.01 -10.27
N VAL A 140 -18.53 4.11 -9.93
CA VAL A 140 -19.52 3.05 -10.20
C VAL A 140 -20.05 3.24 -11.64
N PRO A 141 -19.73 2.31 -12.58
CA PRO A 141 -20.04 2.49 -13.99
C PRO A 141 -21.53 2.73 -14.23
N GLY A 142 -21.83 3.81 -14.94
CA GLY A 142 -23.19 4.14 -15.35
C GLY A 142 -24.18 4.31 -14.18
N HIS A 143 -23.70 4.70 -12.99
CA HIS A 143 -24.54 4.87 -11.80
C HIS A 143 -25.30 3.60 -11.38
N SER A 144 -24.73 2.42 -11.67
CA SER A 144 -25.41 1.15 -11.40
C SER A 144 -25.67 0.94 -9.91
N SER A 145 -26.86 0.46 -9.56
CA SER A 145 -27.21 0.00 -8.20
C SER A 145 -27.12 -1.52 -8.04
N THR A 146 -26.55 -2.22 -9.04
CA THR A 146 -26.48 -3.69 -9.05
C THR A 146 -25.20 -4.18 -8.40
N THR A 147 -25.31 -5.16 -7.49
CA THR A 147 -24.16 -5.84 -6.89
C THR A 147 -23.39 -6.67 -7.92
N GLY A 148 -22.07 -6.80 -7.74
CA GLY A 148 -21.18 -7.53 -8.64
C GLY A 148 -20.69 -6.72 -9.84
N VAL A 149 -21.12 -5.47 -9.99
CA VAL A 149 -20.58 -4.55 -11.00
C VAL A 149 -19.16 -4.17 -10.62
N GLN A 150 -18.22 -4.39 -11.54
CA GLN A 150 -16.82 -3.99 -11.38
C GLN A 150 -16.71 -2.47 -11.32
N LEU A 151 -15.99 -1.95 -10.34
CA LEU A 151 -15.67 -0.52 -10.25
C LEU A 151 -14.65 -0.15 -11.32
N THR A 152 -14.70 1.09 -11.81
CA THR A 152 -13.82 1.60 -12.86
C THR A 152 -13.13 2.88 -12.44
N GLN A 153 -12.10 3.25 -13.20
CA GLN A 153 -11.65 4.63 -13.27
C GLN A 153 -12.49 5.34 -14.34
N TRP A 154 -12.88 6.58 -14.07
CA TRP A 154 -13.57 7.42 -15.03
C TRP A 154 -13.22 8.88 -14.86
N SER A 155 -13.34 9.65 -15.93
CA SER A 155 -13.20 11.10 -15.89
C SER A 155 -14.12 11.72 -14.84
N THR A 156 -13.61 12.69 -14.08
CA THR A 156 -14.37 13.33 -13.00
C THR A 156 -15.62 14.03 -13.54
N THR A 157 -16.78 13.61 -13.05
CA THR A 157 -18.09 14.20 -13.37
C THR A 157 -18.71 14.92 -12.17
N GLY A 158 -18.24 14.63 -10.96
CA GLY A 158 -18.84 15.12 -9.71
C GLY A 158 -20.13 14.38 -9.34
N GLY A 159 -20.48 13.30 -10.05
CA GLY A 159 -21.62 12.45 -9.76
C GLY A 159 -21.54 11.76 -8.41
N ALA A 160 -22.69 11.33 -7.87
CA ALA A 160 -22.76 10.60 -6.60
C ALA A 160 -22.08 9.23 -6.68
N ASN A 161 -22.00 8.64 -7.87
CA ASN A 161 -21.32 7.39 -8.19
C ASN A 161 -19.77 7.48 -8.07
N GLN A 162 -19.23 8.68 -7.94
CA GLN A 162 -17.80 8.97 -7.75
C GLN A 162 -17.48 9.48 -6.33
N GLN A 163 -18.48 9.49 -5.45
CA GLN A 163 -18.36 9.99 -4.07
C GLN A 163 -18.49 8.84 -3.10
N TRP A 164 -17.57 8.77 -2.14
CA TRP A 164 -17.39 7.62 -1.27
C TRP A 164 -17.40 8.03 0.20
N HIS A 165 -18.09 7.27 1.04
CA HIS A 165 -17.92 7.33 2.48
C HIS A 165 -16.83 6.35 2.90
N LEU A 166 -15.83 6.85 3.63
CA LEU A 166 -14.81 6.03 4.27
C LEU A 166 -15.27 5.74 5.70
N ARG A 167 -15.86 4.58 5.92
CA ARG A 167 -16.38 4.18 7.23
C ARG A 167 -15.28 3.44 8.00
N PRO A 168 -14.80 3.97 9.12
CA PRO A 168 -13.77 3.28 9.90
C PRO A 168 -14.34 2.00 10.52
N ASN A 169 -13.56 0.93 10.43
CA ASN A 169 -13.76 -0.31 11.17
C ASN A 169 -12.94 -0.24 12.47
N SER A 170 -13.18 -1.15 13.42
CA SER A 170 -12.49 -1.14 14.73
C SER A 170 -10.98 -1.33 14.65
N ASP A 171 -10.48 -1.85 13.54
CA ASP A 171 -9.12 -2.41 13.43
C ASP A 171 -8.19 -1.53 12.56
N GLY A 172 -8.56 -0.26 12.35
CA GLY A 172 -7.79 0.69 11.51
C GLY A 172 -8.05 0.56 10.00
N TYR A 173 -8.89 -0.39 9.59
CA TYR A 173 -9.38 -0.54 8.22
C TYR A 173 -10.58 0.37 7.96
N PHE A 174 -10.89 0.55 6.68
CA PHE A 174 -12.06 1.29 6.22
C PHE A 174 -12.92 0.42 5.30
N THR A 175 -14.23 0.60 5.42
CA THR A 175 -15.17 0.19 4.38
C THR A 175 -15.42 1.37 3.45
N ILE A 176 -15.11 1.22 2.16
CA ILE A 176 -15.33 2.26 1.13
C ILE A 176 -16.75 2.07 0.58
N VAL A 177 -17.65 2.99 0.91
CA VAL A 177 -19.09 2.85 0.61
C VAL A 177 -19.54 3.93 -0.37
N SER A 178 -20.13 3.54 -1.49
CA SER A 178 -20.70 4.48 -2.46
C SER A 178 -21.76 5.36 -1.80
N ARG A 179 -21.63 6.68 -1.99
CA ARG A 179 -22.62 7.66 -1.54
C ARG A 179 -23.96 7.46 -2.25
N GLU A 180 -23.94 7.00 -3.51
CA GLU A 180 -25.13 6.92 -4.35
C GLU A 180 -26.11 5.84 -3.87
N ASN A 181 -25.59 4.66 -3.54
CA ASN A 181 -26.41 3.47 -3.35
C ASN A 181 -26.10 2.69 -2.06
N GLY A 182 -25.05 3.07 -1.32
CA GLY A 182 -24.67 2.42 -0.07
C GLY A 182 -23.97 1.07 -0.22
N LEU A 183 -23.63 0.64 -1.44
CA LEU A 183 -22.81 -0.56 -1.71
C LEU A 183 -21.33 -0.28 -1.44
N ALA A 184 -20.59 -1.31 -1.03
CA ALA A 184 -19.18 -1.22 -0.67
C ALA A 184 -18.27 -1.74 -1.80
N ALA A 185 -17.06 -1.18 -1.89
CA ALA A 185 -15.98 -1.78 -2.67
C ALA A 185 -15.59 -3.14 -2.05
N ASP A 186 -15.55 -4.16 -2.89
CA ASP A 186 -15.48 -5.57 -2.51
C ASP A 186 -14.52 -6.31 -3.46
N VAL A 187 -13.58 -7.07 -2.90
CA VAL A 187 -12.77 -8.01 -3.68
C VAL A 187 -13.64 -9.20 -4.06
N ASN A 188 -13.97 -9.31 -5.35
CA ASN A 188 -14.96 -10.25 -5.85
C ASN A 188 -14.64 -11.68 -5.42
N ALA A 189 -15.65 -12.34 -4.85
CA ALA A 189 -15.59 -13.72 -4.39
C ALA A 189 -14.42 -14.03 -3.42
N TRP A 190 -13.95 -13.02 -2.67
CA TRP A 190 -12.84 -13.17 -1.70
C TRP A 190 -11.54 -13.68 -2.35
N SER A 191 -11.35 -13.38 -3.63
CA SER A 191 -10.17 -13.85 -4.37
C SER A 191 -8.89 -13.31 -3.76
N THR A 192 -7.90 -14.18 -3.62
CA THR A 192 -6.52 -13.86 -3.25
C THR A 192 -5.58 -13.87 -4.46
N ASP A 193 -6.14 -13.99 -5.67
CA ASP A 193 -5.37 -14.13 -6.90
C ASP A 193 -5.07 -12.76 -7.52
N ASP A 194 -3.93 -12.65 -8.20
CA ASP A 194 -3.59 -11.47 -8.98
C ASP A 194 -4.65 -11.19 -10.05
N GLY A 195 -5.00 -9.92 -10.22
CA GLY A 195 -6.05 -9.51 -11.14
C GLY A 195 -7.47 -9.72 -10.61
N ALA A 196 -7.64 -10.05 -9.32
CA ALA A 196 -8.92 -10.01 -8.65
C ALA A 196 -9.64 -8.68 -8.91
N LYS A 197 -10.91 -8.78 -9.30
CA LYS A 197 -11.72 -7.62 -9.62
C LYS A 197 -12.26 -6.98 -8.35
N VAL A 198 -12.22 -5.65 -8.30
CA VAL A 198 -12.95 -4.88 -7.29
C VAL A 198 -14.35 -4.58 -7.84
N VAL A 199 -15.38 -5.04 -7.14
CA VAL A 199 -16.79 -4.85 -7.48
C VAL A 199 -17.50 -4.04 -6.40
N GLN A 200 -18.71 -3.56 -6.69
CA GLN A 200 -19.61 -3.11 -5.64
C GLN A 200 -20.44 -4.27 -5.11
N TRP A 201 -20.57 -4.40 -3.79
CA TRP A 201 -21.40 -5.43 -3.17
C TRP A 201 -22.13 -4.88 -1.94
N THR A 202 -23.14 -5.60 -1.47
CA THR A 202 -23.82 -5.26 -0.21
C THR A 202 -22.80 -5.19 0.93
N ALA A 203 -22.76 -4.06 1.64
CA ALA A 203 -21.86 -3.87 2.77
C ALA A 203 -22.20 -4.88 3.88
N GLY A 204 -21.27 -5.81 4.13
CA GLY A 204 -21.43 -6.90 5.08
C GLY A 204 -20.28 -7.00 6.11
N GLY A 205 -19.24 -6.18 5.96
CA GLY A 205 -18.10 -6.13 6.89
C GLY A 205 -17.12 -7.29 6.76
N GLY A 206 -17.25 -8.11 5.70
CA GLY A 206 -16.31 -9.18 5.39
C GLY A 206 -14.90 -8.64 5.10
N ALA A 207 -13.87 -9.44 5.35
CA ALA A 207 -12.47 -9.02 5.17
C ALA A 207 -12.18 -8.56 3.73
N ASN A 208 -12.87 -9.14 2.74
CA ASN A 208 -12.81 -8.73 1.33
C ASN A 208 -13.39 -7.32 1.04
N GLN A 209 -13.99 -6.66 2.05
CA GLN A 209 -14.51 -5.28 1.97
C GLN A 209 -13.73 -4.31 2.88
N GLN A 210 -12.65 -4.78 3.52
CA GLN A 210 -11.84 -3.99 4.44
C GLN A 210 -10.57 -3.51 3.72
N TRP A 211 -10.39 -2.20 3.68
CA TRP A 211 -9.29 -1.55 2.96
C TRP A 211 -8.43 -0.78 3.95
N GLN A 212 -7.12 -0.95 3.86
CA GLN A 212 -6.17 -0.13 4.60
C GLN A 212 -5.77 1.07 3.74
N LEU A 213 -5.78 2.27 4.32
CA LEU A 213 -5.25 3.47 3.69
C LEU A 213 -3.82 3.65 4.15
N ILE A 214 -2.87 3.46 3.24
CA ILE A 214 -1.44 3.58 3.52
C ILE A 214 -1.00 4.99 3.10
N PRO A 215 -0.45 5.82 4.00
CA PRO A 215 0.16 7.09 3.64
C PRO A 215 1.29 6.86 2.63
N ALA A 216 1.36 7.73 1.62
CA ALA A 216 2.49 7.79 0.69
C ALA A 216 3.68 8.52 1.30
#